data_AF-A0A3G2R8L5-F1
#
_entry.id   AF-A0A3G2R8L5-F1
#
_cell.length_a   1.000
_cell.length_b   1.000
_cell.length_c   1.000
_cell.angle_alpha   90.00
_cell.angle_beta   90.00
_cell.angle_gamma   90.00
#
_symmetry.space_group_name_H-M   'P 1'
#
loop_
_entity.id
_entity.type
_entity.pdbx_description
1 polymer ?
#
loop_
_entity_poly.entity_id
_entity_poly.type
_entity_poly.pdbx_seq_one_letter_code
_entity_poly.pdbx_strand_id
1 'polypeptide(L)'
;MEGIERIKEKIMQEAREKEQQILNEARAEADQILKNSEQTAEEIKQQSLQKAKRQAEEEKRKILSMAELEERKGLLQAKQQIIDEVFDKARQELANLPVEDYRQLIYKMLLESSITGDEEIIIDEKDKSRITPDLVEKVNKELKTKGKSGNLKISAKTRPMIGGFILKARDMEINSTFDSLIKLQREELETGIAKILFEE
;
A
#
# COMPACT_ATOMS: atom_id res chain seq x y z
N MET A 1 59.78 -40.69 -82.85
CA MET A 1 59.78 -40.56 -81.38
C MET A 1 59.35 -39.17 -80.90
N GLU A 2 59.60 -38.09 -81.65
CA GLU A 2 59.20 -36.71 -81.25
C GLU A 2 57.69 -36.44 -81.10
N GLY A 3 56.82 -37.19 -81.80
CA GLY A 3 55.37 -36.97 -81.72
C GLY A 3 54.74 -37.39 -80.39
N ILE A 4 55.29 -38.43 -79.73
CA ILE A 4 54.79 -38.92 -78.44
C ILE A 4 55.17 -37.95 -77.32
N GLU A 5 56.38 -37.41 -77.37
CA GLU A 5 56.88 -36.44 -76.39
C GLU A 5 56.11 -35.13 -76.43
N ARG A 6 55.75 -34.62 -77.62
CA ARG A 6 54.87 -33.44 -77.75
C ARG A 6 53.46 -33.66 -77.20
N ILE A 7 52.89 -34.85 -77.40
CA ILE A 7 51.57 -35.19 -76.85
C ILE A 7 51.65 -35.25 -75.31
N LYS A 8 52.73 -35.83 -74.78
CA LYS A 8 52.96 -35.92 -73.34
C LYS A 8 53.15 -34.55 -72.69
N GLU A 9 53.93 -33.66 -73.31
CA GLU A 9 54.07 -32.26 -72.85
C GLU A 9 52.74 -31.52 -72.86
N LYS A 10 51.95 -31.68 -73.92
CA LYS A 10 50.65 -31.02 -74.03
C LYS A 10 49.65 -31.50 -72.97
N ILE A 11 49.60 -32.81 -72.71
CA ILE A 11 48.78 -33.39 -71.63
C ILE A 11 49.24 -32.86 -70.27
N MET A 12 50.54 -32.77 -70.02
CA MET A 12 51.08 -32.23 -68.76
C MET A 12 50.78 -30.74 -68.60
N GLN A 13 50.81 -29.97 -69.67
CA GLN A 13 50.46 -28.56 -69.66
C GLN A 13 48.95 -28.37 -69.36
N GLU A 14 48.08 -29.09 -70.06
CA GLU A 14 46.64 -29.06 -69.83
C GLU A 14 46.27 -29.52 -68.40
N ALA A 15 46.99 -30.50 -67.85
CA ALA A 15 46.81 -30.95 -66.48
C ALA A 15 47.22 -29.87 -65.46
N ARG A 16 48.34 -29.16 -65.68
CA ARG A 16 48.79 -28.05 -64.81
C ARG A 16 47.84 -26.86 -64.89
N GLU A 17 47.35 -26.53 -66.08
CA GLU A 17 46.36 -25.45 -66.27
C GLU A 17 45.07 -25.77 -65.52
N LYS A 18 44.57 -27.02 -65.62
CA LYS A 18 43.41 -27.47 -64.83
C LYS A 18 43.65 -27.47 -63.32
N GLU A 19 44.81 -27.93 -62.87
CA GLU A 19 45.19 -27.90 -61.45
C GLU A 19 45.16 -26.47 -60.91
N GLN A 20 45.79 -25.54 -61.63
CA GLN A 20 45.82 -24.13 -61.24
C GLN A 20 44.41 -23.51 -61.24
N GLN A 21 43.58 -23.88 -62.20
CA GLN A 21 42.20 -23.40 -62.29
C GLN A 21 41.37 -23.90 -61.09
N ILE A 22 41.45 -25.18 -60.75
CA ILE A 22 40.78 -25.77 -59.58
C ILE A 22 41.26 -25.11 -58.28
N LEU A 23 42.57 -24.89 -58.12
CA LEU A 23 43.12 -24.24 -56.93
C LEU A 23 42.66 -22.78 -56.80
N ASN A 24 42.58 -22.05 -57.91
CA ASN A 24 42.11 -20.67 -57.91
C ASN A 24 40.61 -20.59 -57.58
N GLU A 25 39.79 -21.48 -58.15
CA GLU A 25 38.36 -21.58 -57.85
C GLU A 25 38.13 -21.94 -56.37
N ALA A 26 38.83 -22.94 -55.84
CA ALA A 26 38.72 -23.33 -54.43
C ALA A 26 39.14 -22.22 -53.46
N ARG A 27 40.17 -21.43 -53.81
CA ARG A 27 40.59 -20.26 -53.01
C ARG A 27 39.54 -19.16 -53.04
N ALA A 28 39.00 -18.84 -54.22
CA ALA A 28 37.96 -17.84 -54.36
C ALA A 28 36.68 -18.23 -53.58
N GLU A 29 36.33 -19.51 -53.60
CA GLU A 29 35.20 -20.04 -52.82
C GLU A 29 35.47 -19.95 -51.31
N ALA A 30 36.67 -20.32 -50.86
CA ALA A 30 37.08 -20.20 -49.45
C ALA A 30 37.03 -18.74 -48.95
N ASP A 31 37.55 -17.80 -49.74
CA ASP A 31 37.54 -16.37 -49.41
C ASP A 31 36.10 -15.83 -49.34
N GLN A 32 35.22 -16.28 -50.25
CA GLN A 32 33.81 -15.89 -50.23
C GLN A 32 33.07 -16.46 -49.00
N ILE A 33 33.35 -17.71 -48.62
CA ILE A 33 32.79 -18.33 -47.41
C ILE A 33 33.24 -17.56 -46.16
N LEU A 34 34.54 -17.21 -46.06
CA LEU A 34 35.07 -16.44 -44.95
C LEU A 34 34.39 -15.08 -44.85
N LYS A 35 34.34 -14.34 -45.96
CA LYS A 35 33.70 -13.02 -46.00
C LYS A 35 32.22 -13.05 -45.60
N ASN A 36 31.47 -14.03 -46.09
CA ASN A 36 30.05 -14.20 -45.73
C ASN A 36 29.88 -14.57 -44.25
N SER A 37 30.78 -15.41 -43.72
CA SER A 37 30.78 -15.81 -42.31
C SER A 37 31.11 -14.63 -41.39
N GLU A 38 32.10 -13.81 -41.76
CA GLU A 38 32.45 -12.58 -41.03
C GLU A 38 31.30 -11.58 -41.01
N GLN A 39 30.65 -11.36 -42.16
CA GLN A 39 29.48 -10.48 -42.23
C GLN A 39 28.34 -10.99 -41.33
N THR A 40 28.04 -12.28 -41.40
CA THR A 40 26.99 -12.91 -40.58
C THR A 40 27.33 -12.80 -39.09
N ALA A 41 28.59 -13.02 -38.71
CA ALA A 41 29.04 -12.90 -37.33
C ALA A 41 28.90 -11.47 -36.80
N GLU A 42 29.24 -10.46 -37.60
CA GLU A 42 29.06 -9.05 -37.20
C GLU A 42 27.58 -8.68 -37.09
N GLU A 43 26.73 -9.15 -38.00
CA GLU A 43 25.27 -8.94 -37.91
C GLU A 43 24.68 -9.54 -36.62
N ILE A 44 25.03 -10.79 -36.30
CA ILE A 44 24.60 -11.46 -35.06
C ILE A 44 25.08 -10.68 -33.83
N LYS A 45 26.33 -10.22 -33.84
CA LYS A 45 26.90 -9.43 -32.74
C LYS A 45 26.17 -8.10 -32.57
N GLN A 46 25.89 -7.38 -33.65
CA GLN A 46 25.15 -6.11 -33.58
C GLN A 46 23.72 -6.31 -33.07
N GLN A 47 23.02 -7.34 -33.54
CA GLN A 47 21.68 -7.68 -33.05
C GLN A 47 21.70 -8.04 -31.56
N SER A 48 22.68 -8.85 -31.12
CA SER A 48 22.86 -9.22 -29.72
C SER A 48 23.13 -8.00 -28.84
N LEU A 49 24.03 -7.10 -29.27
CA LEU A 49 24.33 -5.85 -28.57
C LEU A 49 23.11 -4.93 -28.48
N GLN A 50 22.35 -4.78 -29.57
CA GLN A 50 21.14 -3.96 -29.57
C GLN A 50 20.08 -4.52 -28.63
N LYS A 51 19.89 -5.85 -28.65
CA LYS A 51 18.97 -6.54 -27.73
C LYS A 51 19.39 -6.36 -26.28
N ALA A 52 20.67 -6.58 -25.97
CA ALA A 52 21.21 -6.41 -24.62
C ALA A 52 21.05 -4.96 -24.12
N LYS A 53 21.29 -3.95 -24.97
CA LYS A 53 21.08 -2.54 -24.62
C LYS A 53 19.61 -2.25 -24.28
N ARG A 54 18.67 -2.72 -25.12
CA ARG A 54 17.23 -2.55 -24.87
C ARG A 54 16.81 -3.20 -23.54
N GLN A 55 17.25 -4.42 -23.30
CA GLN A 55 16.97 -5.14 -22.04
C GLN A 55 17.55 -4.40 -20.82
N ALA A 56 18.77 -3.87 -20.93
CA ALA A 56 19.38 -3.10 -19.85
C ALA A 56 18.62 -1.79 -19.57
N GLU A 57 18.15 -1.10 -20.61
CA GLU A 57 17.32 0.11 -20.45
C GLU A 57 15.96 -0.19 -19.82
N GLU A 58 15.30 -1.27 -20.23
CA GLU A 58 14.03 -1.74 -19.66
C GLU A 58 14.19 -2.10 -18.18
N GLU A 59 15.22 -2.87 -17.83
CA GLU A 59 15.49 -3.25 -16.44
C GLU A 59 15.84 -2.04 -15.59
N LYS A 60 16.65 -1.11 -16.11
CA LYS A 60 16.94 0.16 -15.43
C LYS A 60 15.66 0.95 -15.14
N ARG A 61 14.77 1.10 -16.13
CA ARG A 61 13.48 1.80 -15.95
C ARG A 61 12.65 1.13 -14.87
N LYS A 62 12.55 -0.20 -14.90
CA LYS A 62 11.81 -0.98 -13.91
C LYS A 62 12.37 -0.77 -12.50
N ILE A 63 13.69 -0.85 -12.31
CA ILE A 63 14.33 -0.63 -11.01
C ILE A 63 14.01 0.77 -10.47
N LEU A 64 14.11 1.80 -11.32
CA LEU A 64 13.82 3.18 -10.92
C LEU A 64 12.35 3.36 -10.51
N SER A 65 11.41 2.87 -11.32
CA SER A 65 9.99 2.96 -10.99
C SER A 65 9.63 2.19 -9.72
N MET A 66 10.27 1.05 -9.47
CA MET A 66 10.08 0.31 -8.22
C MET A 66 10.64 1.07 -7.02
N ALA A 67 11.79 1.73 -7.17
CA ALA A 67 12.39 2.55 -6.11
C ALA A 67 11.50 3.76 -5.76
N GLU A 68 11.00 4.48 -6.76
CA GLU A 68 10.07 5.61 -6.57
C GLU A 68 8.77 5.17 -5.87
N LEU A 69 8.22 4.02 -6.25
CA LEU A 69 7.02 3.48 -5.63
C LEU A 69 7.26 3.12 -4.15
N GLU A 70 8.39 2.49 -3.85
CA GLU A 70 8.70 2.08 -2.47
C GLU A 70 9.01 3.30 -1.59
N GLU A 71 9.68 4.33 -2.12
CA GLU A 71 9.86 5.61 -1.44
C GLU A 71 8.51 6.25 -1.10
N ARG A 72 7.62 6.38 -2.09
CA ARG A 72 6.30 6.98 -1.88
C ARG A 72 5.49 6.19 -0.86
N LYS A 73 5.54 4.86 -0.93
CA LYS A 73 4.87 3.97 0.03
C LYS A 73 5.43 4.18 1.43
N GLY A 74 6.75 4.23 1.59
CA GLY A 74 7.40 4.49 2.88
C GLY A 74 6.99 5.84 3.47
N LEU A 75 6.97 6.89 2.65
CA LEU A 75 6.51 8.22 3.08
C LEU A 75 5.05 8.20 3.56
N LEU A 76 4.15 7.61 2.78
CA LEU A 76 2.73 7.52 3.14
C LEU A 76 2.51 6.69 4.40
N GLN A 77 3.25 5.60 4.57
CA GLN A 77 3.20 4.79 5.79
C GLN A 77 3.66 5.58 7.02
N ALA A 78 4.75 6.34 6.90
CA ALA A 78 5.23 7.20 7.99
C ALA A 78 4.21 8.29 8.35
N LYS A 79 3.60 8.94 7.35
CA LYS A 79 2.51 9.91 7.57
C LYS A 79 1.32 9.27 8.30
N GLN A 80 0.90 8.08 7.89
CA GLN A 80 -0.20 7.37 8.53
C GLN A 80 0.12 7.01 9.99
N GLN A 81 1.35 6.57 10.28
CA GLN A 81 1.79 6.27 11.65
C GLN A 81 1.71 7.50 12.56
N ILE A 82 2.12 8.67 12.07
CA ILE A 82 2.02 9.92 12.84
C ILE A 82 0.55 10.26 13.12
N ILE A 83 -0.33 10.09 12.13
CA ILE A 83 -1.78 10.29 12.32
C ILE A 83 -2.35 9.31 13.34
N ASP A 84 -1.94 8.03 13.28
CA ASP A 84 -2.32 7.01 14.27
C ASP A 84 -1.90 7.45 15.67
N GLU A 85 -0.66 7.91 15.85
CA GLU A 85 -0.17 8.42 17.14
C GLU A 85 -0.99 9.61 17.67
N VAL A 86 -1.48 10.49 16.79
CA VAL A 86 -2.35 11.61 17.18
C VAL A 86 -3.68 11.08 17.72
N PHE A 87 -4.31 10.13 17.04
CA PHE A 87 -5.54 9.51 17.54
C PHE A 87 -5.31 8.73 18.83
N ASP A 88 -4.15 8.10 18.99
CA ASP A 88 -3.78 7.38 20.21
C ASP A 88 -3.63 8.34 21.39
N LYS A 89 -2.98 9.49 21.18
CA LYS A 89 -2.88 10.57 22.18
C LYS A 89 -4.26 11.13 22.52
N ALA A 90 -5.12 11.38 21.53
CA ALA A 90 -6.48 11.84 21.78
C ALA A 90 -7.29 10.83 22.61
N ARG A 91 -7.13 9.52 22.35
CA ARG A 91 -7.75 8.46 23.17
C ARG A 91 -7.25 8.50 24.61
N GLN A 92 -5.95 8.68 24.82
CA GLN A 92 -5.36 8.78 26.15
C GLN A 92 -5.82 10.04 26.90
N GLU A 93 -5.88 11.18 26.22
CA GLU A 93 -6.37 12.43 26.81
C GLU A 93 -7.84 12.30 27.25
N LEU A 94 -8.70 11.75 26.39
CA LEU A 94 -10.10 11.49 26.74
C LEU A 94 -10.25 10.52 27.93
N ALA A 95 -9.43 9.47 27.99
CA ALA A 95 -9.44 8.51 29.10
C ALA A 95 -9.03 9.14 30.44
N ASN A 96 -8.12 10.10 30.38
CA ASN A 96 -7.50 10.77 31.51
C ASN A 96 -8.10 12.14 31.83
N LEU A 97 -9.25 12.49 31.23
CA LEU A 97 -9.94 13.74 31.53
C LEU A 97 -10.19 13.89 33.04
N PRO A 98 -10.08 15.12 33.58
CA PRO A 98 -10.51 15.42 34.94
C PRO A 98 -11.96 14.97 35.16
N VAL A 99 -12.27 14.50 36.37
CA VAL A 99 -13.56 13.89 36.70
C VAL A 99 -14.74 14.79 36.36
N GLU A 100 -14.63 16.10 36.61
CA GLU A 100 -15.71 17.06 36.34
C GLU A 100 -15.91 17.29 34.84
N ASP A 101 -14.84 17.43 34.06
CA ASP A 101 -14.92 17.58 32.60
C ASP A 101 -15.48 16.31 31.95
N TYR A 102 -15.04 15.14 32.42
CA TYR A 102 -15.58 13.85 32.00
C TYR A 102 -17.08 13.75 32.28
N ARG A 103 -17.52 14.12 33.49
CA ARG A 103 -18.95 14.12 33.86
C ARG A 103 -19.77 15.05 32.97
N GLN A 104 -19.26 16.25 32.68
CA GLN A 104 -19.95 17.19 31.78
C GLN A 104 -20.05 16.66 30.35
N LEU A 105 -18.99 16.02 29.85
CA LEU A 105 -18.99 15.39 28.54
C LEU A 105 -20.03 14.26 28.47
N ILE A 106 -20.00 13.33 29.43
CA ILE A 106 -20.96 12.22 29.51
C ILE A 106 -22.39 12.72 29.68
N TYR A 107 -22.62 13.77 30.47
CA TYR A 107 -23.94 14.40 30.60
C TYR A 107 -24.50 14.83 29.24
N LYS A 108 -23.71 15.57 28.45
CA LYS A 108 -24.14 16.02 27.12
C LYS A 108 -24.38 14.84 26.19
N MET A 109 -23.45 13.89 26.16
CA MET A 109 -23.55 12.69 25.33
C MET A 109 -24.80 11.86 25.64
N LEU A 110 -25.15 11.67 26.92
CA LEU A 110 -26.34 10.92 27.32
C LEU A 110 -27.63 11.61 26.86
N LEU A 111 -27.67 12.95 26.90
CA LEU A 111 -28.84 13.71 26.44
C LEU A 111 -29.05 13.60 24.93
N GLU A 112 -27.96 13.58 24.17
CA GLU A 112 -27.98 13.48 22.71
C GLU A 112 -28.25 12.06 22.22
N SER A 113 -27.71 11.06 22.91
CA SER A 113 -27.78 9.64 22.48
C SER A 113 -29.00 8.88 23.00
N SER A 114 -29.67 9.32 24.08
CA SER A 114 -30.88 8.66 24.58
C SER A 114 -32.01 8.79 23.55
N ILE A 115 -32.78 7.72 23.32
CA ILE A 115 -33.88 7.71 22.34
C ILE A 115 -35.21 7.91 23.08
N THR A 116 -35.52 7.00 23.98
CA THR A 116 -36.76 6.91 24.75
C THR A 116 -36.61 7.44 26.17
N GLY A 117 -35.40 7.39 26.72
CA GLY A 117 -35.11 7.72 28.10
C GLY A 117 -35.39 6.57 29.09
N ASP A 118 -35.60 5.34 28.63
CA ASP A 118 -35.78 4.14 29.49
C ASP A 118 -34.66 3.10 29.28
N GLU A 119 -33.50 3.55 28.76
CA GLU A 119 -32.36 2.69 28.44
C GLU A 119 -31.48 2.37 29.67
N GLU A 120 -30.80 1.22 29.62
CA GLU A 120 -29.72 0.88 30.54
C GLU A 120 -28.37 1.43 30.06
N ILE A 121 -27.64 2.09 30.94
CA ILE A 121 -26.30 2.61 30.68
C ILE A 121 -25.28 1.57 31.11
N ILE A 122 -24.56 0.99 30.14
CA ILE A 122 -23.44 0.08 30.37
C ILE A 122 -22.14 0.87 30.28
N ILE A 123 -21.29 0.76 31.30
CA ILE A 123 -20.04 1.52 31.43
C ILE A 123 -18.86 0.57 31.75
N ASP A 124 -17.64 1.09 31.67
CA ASP A 124 -16.47 0.40 32.22
C ASP A 124 -16.50 0.35 33.74
N GLU A 125 -15.84 -0.64 34.33
CA GLU A 125 -15.68 -0.75 35.78
C GLU A 125 -14.98 0.48 36.38
N LYS A 126 -13.96 1.02 35.69
CA LYS A 126 -13.20 2.20 36.13
C LYS A 126 -14.05 3.48 36.17
N ASP A 127 -15.11 3.52 35.35
CA ASP A 127 -15.97 4.68 35.20
C ASP A 127 -17.11 4.74 36.21
N LYS A 128 -17.33 3.68 37.00
CA LYS A 128 -18.35 3.69 38.07
C LYS A 128 -18.16 4.82 39.08
N SER A 129 -16.91 5.22 39.34
CA SER A 129 -16.60 6.34 40.23
C SER A 129 -16.87 7.71 39.61
N ARG A 130 -16.82 7.79 38.27
CA ARG A 130 -16.96 9.02 37.49
C ARG A 130 -18.41 9.25 37.07
N ILE A 131 -19.10 8.20 36.63
CA ILE A 131 -20.51 8.20 36.20
C ILE A 131 -21.37 7.80 37.40
N THR A 132 -21.72 8.78 38.22
CA THR A 132 -22.46 8.55 39.48
C THR A 132 -23.97 8.52 39.26
N PRO A 133 -24.74 7.92 40.19
CA PRO A 133 -26.20 7.98 40.18
C PRO A 133 -26.74 9.43 40.11
N ASP A 134 -26.09 10.37 40.80
CA ASP A 134 -26.47 11.80 40.77
C ASP A 134 -26.39 12.41 39.38
N LEU A 135 -25.39 12.02 38.59
CA LEU A 135 -25.25 12.46 37.20
C LEU A 135 -26.43 11.94 36.37
N VAL A 136 -26.75 10.65 36.52
CA VAL A 136 -27.87 10.02 35.79
C VAL A 136 -29.21 10.62 36.21
N GLU A 137 -29.39 10.97 37.49
CA GLU A 137 -30.60 11.66 37.94
C GLU A 137 -30.75 13.05 37.30
N LYS A 138 -29.65 13.82 37.19
CA LYS A 138 -29.65 15.11 36.46
C LYS A 138 -30.03 14.92 35.01
N VAL A 139 -29.45 13.93 34.32
CA VAL A 139 -29.80 13.59 32.93
C VAL A 139 -31.28 13.23 32.83
N ASN A 140 -31.80 12.39 33.72
CA ASN A 140 -33.20 11.97 33.73
C ASN A 140 -34.17 13.14 33.91
N LYS A 141 -33.86 14.12 34.76
CA LYS A 141 -34.66 15.35 34.90
C LYS A 141 -34.71 16.13 33.60
N GLU A 142 -33.57 16.29 32.94
CA GLU A 142 -33.46 17.02 31.67
C GLU A 142 -34.09 16.24 30.49
N LEU A 143 -34.07 14.90 30.51
CA LEU A 143 -34.78 14.11 29.51
C LEU A 143 -36.31 14.28 29.63
N LYS A 144 -36.83 14.41 30.86
CA LYS A 144 -38.27 14.67 31.10
C LYS A 144 -38.69 16.04 30.59
N THR A 145 -37.88 17.08 30.78
CA THR A 145 -38.17 18.42 30.22
C THR A 145 -38.17 18.39 28.69
N LYS A 146 -37.40 17.50 28.08
CA LYS A 146 -37.37 17.25 26.63
C LYS A 146 -38.44 16.24 26.13
N GLY A 147 -39.38 15.84 26.99
CA GLY A 147 -40.50 14.97 26.62
C GLY A 147 -40.18 13.47 26.53
N LYS A 148 -39.04 13.02 27.06
CA LYS A 148 -38.65 11.61 27.14
C LYS A 148 -38.97 11.02 28.53
N SER A 149 -38.92 9.69 28.67
CA SER A 149 -39.29 8.99 29.91
C SER A 149 -38.44 9.36 31.14
N GLY A 150 -37.13 9.61 30.93
CA GLY A 150 -36.19 10.00 31.99
C GLY A 150 -36.08 8.98 33.13
N ASN A 151 -35.92 7.72 32.77
CA ASN A 151 -35.76 6.54 33.61
C ASN A 151 -34.46 5.77 33.28
N LEU A 152 -33.44 6.44 32.76
CA LEU A 152 -32.13 5.84 32.53
C LEU A 152 -31.58 5.23 33.83
N LYS A 153 -30.97 4.05 33.72
CA LYS A 153 -30.38 3.32 34.86
C LYS A 153 -29.00 2.82 34.52
N ILE A 154 -28.07 2.88 35.47
CA ILE A 154 -26.76 2.24 35.30
C ILE A 154 -26.96 0.72 35.40
N SER A 155 -26.52 -0.02 34.38
CA SER A 155 -26.59 -1.48 34.37
C SER A 155 -25.63 -2.06 35.39
N ALA A 156 -25.99 -3.20 36.00
CA ALA A 156 -25.06 -3.96 36.83
C ALA A 156 -23.92 -4.60 36.01
N LYS A 157 -24.14 -4.76 34.70
CA LYS A 157 -23.15 -5.31 33.77
C LYS A 157 -22.20 -4.20 33.31
N THR A 158 -20.91 -4.48 33.36
CA THR A 158 -19.86 -3.63 32.80
C THR A 158 -19.26 -4.25 31.54
N ARG A 159 -18.64 -3.41 30.71
CA ARG A 159 -17.88 -3.85 29.53
C ARG A 159 -16.56 -3.08 29.45
N PRO A 160 -15.44 -3.74 29.11
CA PRO A 160 -14.17 -3.06 28.91
C PRO A 160 -14.27 -2.00 27.80
N MET A 161 -13.90 -0.76 28.10
CA MET A 161 -13.85 0.35 27.14
C MET A 161 -12.87 1.44 27.59
N ILE A 162 -12.37 2.27 26.67
CA ILE A 162 -11.48 3.39 27.01
C ILE A 162 -12.23 4.47 27.81
N GLY A 163 -13.50 4.71 27.47
CA GLY A 163 -14.42 5.61 28.15
C GLY A 163 -15.72 5.74 27.36
N GLY A 164 -16.63 6.58 27.85
CA GLY A 164 -17.99 6.70 27.31
C GLY A 164 -18.95 5.68 27.91
N PHE A 165 -19.99 5.31 27.16
CA PHE A 165 -21.01 4.37 27.60
C PHE A 165 -21.69 3.69 26.41
N ILE A 166 -22.44 2.63 26.69
CA ILE A 166 -23.35 2.00 25.74
C ILE A 166 -24.77 2.12 26.32
N LEU A 167 -25.70 2.67 25.53
CA LEU A 167 -27.11 2.65 25.89
C LEU A 167 -27.76 1.39 25.35
N LYS A 168 -28.41 0.64 26.22
CA LYS A 168 -29.10 -0.58 25.88
C LYS A 168 -30.61 -0.43 26.04
N ALA A 169 -31.32 -0.56 24.94
CA ALA A 169 -32.76 -0.78 24.89
C ALA A 169 -33.06 -2.29 24.75
N ARG A 170 -34.35 -2.66 24.67
CA ARG A 170 -34.77 -4.07 24.61
C ARG A 170 -34.22 -4.82 23.39
N ASP A 171 -34.14 -4.15 22.25
CA ASP A 171 -33.83 -4.71 20.94
C ASP A 171 -32.63 -4.04 20.25
N MET A 172 -32.05 -3.00 20.86
CA MET A 172 -30.97 -2.22 20.27
C MET A 172 -29.95 -1.76 21.32
N GLU A 173 -28.69 -1.64 20.90
CA GLU A 173 -27.62 -1.00 21.66
C GLU A 173 -27.02 0.16 20.85
N ILE A 174 -26.87 1.31 21.49
CA ILE A 174 -26.22 2.50 20.94
C ILE A 174 -24.84 2.60 21.56
N ASN A 175 -23.82 2.43 20.73
CA ASN A 175 -22.44 2.47 21.18
C ASN A 175 -21.89 3.90 21.16
N SER A 176 -21.87 4.53 22.33
CA SER A 176 -21.32 5.87 22.55
C SER A 176 -19.98 5.83 23.28
N THR A 177 -19.20 4.77 23.07
CA THR A 177 -17.82 4.69 23.56
C THR A 177 -16.91 5.63 22.79
N PHE A 178 -15.89 6.18 23.45
CA PHE A 178 -14.94 7.08 22.80
C PHE A 178 -14.23 6.42 21.62
N ASP A 179 -13.90 5.13 21.71
CA ASP A 179 -13.32 4.36 20.61
C ASP A 179 -14.22 4.36 19.37
N SER A 180 -15.52 4.16 19.57
CA SER A 180 -16.49 4.10 18.47
C SER A 180 -16.72 5.47 17.85
N LEU A 181 -16.79 6.52 18.67
CA LEU A 181 -16.96 7.90 18.21
C LEU A 181 -15.73 8.41 17.46
N ILE A 182 -14.52 8.15 17.99
CA ILE A 182 -13.28 8.48 17.30
C ILE A 182 -13.20 7.74 15.98
N LYS A 183 -13.50 6.44 15.96
CA LYS A 183 -13.49 5.66 14.72
C LYS A 183 -14.48 6.21 13.69
N LEU A 184 -15.66 6.65 14.12
CA LEU A 184 -16.67 7.23 13.23
C LEU A 184 -16.22 8.56 12.63
N GLN A 185 -15.55 9.41 13.41
CA GLN A 185 -15.07 10.72 12.95
C GLN A 185 -13.71 10.66 12.27
N ARG A 186 -12.99 9.53 12.39
CA ARG A 186 -11.61 9.40 11.92
C ARG A 186 -11.45 9.74 10.45
N GLU A 187 -12.30 9.20 9.58
CA GLU A 187 -12.21 9.46 8.12
C GLU A 187 -12.30 10.96 7.78
N GLU A 188 -13.17 11.69 8.47
CA GLU A 188 -13.34 13.14 8.27
C GLU A 188 -12.16 13.92 8.87
N LEU A 189 -11.74 13.55 10.09
CA LEU A 189 -10.68 14.23 10.82
C LEU A 189 -9.29 13.98 10.23
N GLU A 190 -9.04 12.81 9.64
CA GLU A 190 -7.74 12.46 9.03
C GLU A 190 -7.31 13.47 7.97
N THR A 191 -8.24 13.92 7.13
CA THR A 191 -7.95 14.94 6.11
C THR A 191 -7.57 16.28 6.75
N GLY A 192 -8.25 16.68 7.82
CA GLY A 192 -7.93 17.91 8.56
C GLY A 192 -6.59 17.82 9.30
N ILE A 193 -6.30 16.67 9.92
CA ILE A 193 -5.05 16.40 10.62
C ILE A 193 -3.89 16.40 9.63
N ALA A 194 -4.03 15.75 8.48
CA ALA A 194 -3.01 15.72 7.44
C ALA A 194 -2.64 17.14 6.97
N LYS A 195 -3.64 18.00 6.74
CA LYS A 195 -3.45 19.43 6.40
C LYS A 195 -2.64 20.18 7.43
N ILE A 196 -2.92 19.96 8.71
CA ILE A 196 -2.25 20.65 9.82
C ILE A 196 -0.82 20.16 9.99
N LEU A 197 -0.60 18.85 9.92
CA LEU A 197 0.70 18.24 10.23
C LEU A 197 1.69 18.27 9.05
N PHE A 198 1.19 18.19 7.82
CA PHE A 198 2.00 18.01 6.63
C PHE A 198 1.89 19.15 5.62
N GLU A 199 1.12 20.20 5.93
CA GLU A 199 0.95 21.39 5.08
C GLU A 199 0.43 21.09 3.65
N GLU A 200 -0.36 20.02 3.50
CA GLU A 200 -0.96 19.55 2.22
C GLU A 200 -2.48 19.72 2.17
#